data_AF-A0A9N8EK43-F1
#
_entry.id   AF-A0A9N8EK43-F1
#
_cell.length_a   1.000
_cell.length_b   1.000
_cell.length_c   1.000
_cell.angle_alpha   90.00
_cell.angle_beta   90.00
_cell.angle_gamma   90.00
#
_symmetry.space_group_name_H-M   'P 1'
#
loop_
_entity.id
_entity.type
_entity.pdbx_description
1 polymer ?
#
loop_
_entity_poly.entity_id
_entity_poly.type
_entity_poly.pdbx_seq_one_letter_code
_entity_poly.pdbx_strand_id
1 'polypeptide(L)'
;MTAAAKQRRSKNEKGAPTETTNSAEEQLELAKGKVLQSLATVAELHGKWKLHLLRMSYMVILITIHQWQGPMTYCLYDVKSYNKSLTPLDNDNLRISGYRAMYYVLNDTLCEFLGFVMGILCTLFLNQLYNEATVVVVNGRQQPTDSFFTNYYYMFSTGLVPPVLNFYFHRSKANATKSCIDAVAGADGLWTRHAQEDEVMAKAVRGFPVVIIFHTICTVCLWFMAFQASQQSNNLLLLEKLKRELAEARKENESKKKS
;
A
#
# COMPACT_ATOMS: atom_id res chain seq x y z
N MET A 1 11.68 -41.45 -16.93
CA MET A 1 12.22 -42.75 -16.49
C MET A 1 11.92 -42.92 -15.02
N THR A 2 11.04 -43.87 -14.76
CA THR A 2 10.35 -44.21 -13.51
C THR A 2 11.16 -45.14 -12.64
N ALA A 3 11.20 -44.89 -11.33
CA ALA A 3 11.46 -45.92 -10.33
C ALA A 3 10.52 -45.71 -9.14
N ALA A 4 9.36 -46.36 -9.18
CA ALA A 4 8.41 -46.44 -8.08
C ALA A 4 8.83 -47.56 -7.12
N ALA A 5 9.27 -47.19 -5.92
CA ALA A 5 9.61 -48.14 -4.86
C ALA A 5 8.35 -48.52 -4.07
N LYS A 6 7.90 -49.76 -4.29
CA LYS A 6 6.78 -50.41 -3.60
C LYS A 6 7.23 -50.90 -2.22
N GLN A 7 6.92 -50.14 -1.16
CA GLN A 7 7.26 -50.54 0.20
C GLN A 7 6.14 -51.39 0.83
N ARG A 8 6.52 -52.60 1.25
CA ARG A 8 5.66 -53.66 1.80
C ARG A 8 5.05 -53.25 3.14
N ARG A 9 3.74 -53.42 3.25
CA ARG A 9 2.93 -53.29 4.47
C ARG A 9 3.23 -54.48 5.39
N SER A 10 3.85 -54.24 6.54
CA SER A 10 4.05 -55.26 7.58
C SER A 10 2.80 -55.40 8.46
N LYS A 11 2.80 -56.50 9.20
CA LYS A 11 1.68 -57.31 9.68
C LYS A 11 1.28 -56.89 11.11
N ASN A 12 -0.03 -56.87 11.35
CA ASN A 12 -0.69 -56.61 12.63
C ASN A 12 -0.10 -57.44 13.80
N GLU A 13 0.42 -56.74 14.82
CA GLU A 13 0.51 -57.25 16.19
C GLU A 13 -0.53 -56.51 17.05
N LYS A 14 -1.48 -57.26 17.61
CA LYS A 14 -2.47 -56.79 18.58
C LYS A 14 -1.80 -56.67 19.95
N GLY A 15 -1.17 -55.52 20.21
CA GLY A 15 -0.76 -55.09 21.56
C GLY A 15 -1.90 -54.35 22.26
N ALA A 16 -2.07 -54.58 23.57
CA ALA A 16 -3.15 -54.03 24.39
C ALA A 16 -3.10 -52.47 24.47
N PRO A 17 -4.25 -51.77 24.53
CA PRO A 17 -4.33 -50.32 24.49
C PRO A 17 -4.25 -49.72 25.92
N THR A 18 -3.07 -49.36 26.39
CA THR A 18 -2.94 -48.68 27.70
C THR A 18 -1.99 -47.48 27.75
N GLU A 19 -1.42 -47.04 26.63
CA GLU A 19 -0.47 -45.90 26.58
C GLU A 19 -0.93 -44.69 25.73
N THR A 20 -2.16 -44.65 25.25
CA THR A 20 -2.62 -43.60 24.30
C THR A 20 -2.83 -42.22 24.90
N THR A 21 -3.00 -42.08 26.22
CA THR A 21 -3.33 -40.78 26.85
C THR A 21 -2.15 -39.82 26.95
N ASN A 22 -0.93 -40.33 27.15
CA ASN A 22 0.27 -39.48 27.15
C ASN A 22 0.57 -38.94 25.74
N SER A 23 0.14 -39.66 24.70
CA SER A 23 0.38 -39.29 23.31
C SER A 23 -0.43 -38.07 22.86
N ALA A 24 -1.69 -37.91 23.28
CA ALA A 24 -2.53 -36.80 22.84
C ALA A 24 -2.11 -35.45 23.44
N GLU A 25 -1.72 -35.43 24.71
CA GLU A 25 -1.24 -34.22 25.39
C GLU A 25 0.12 -33.77 24.85
N GLU A 26 1.03 -34.73 24.60
CA GLU A 26 2.31 -34.47 23.94
C GLU A 26 2.12 -33.93 22.52
N GLN A 27 1.20 -34.52 21.74
CA GLN A 27 0.85 -34.01 20.41
C GLN A 27 0.27 -32.59 20.46
N LEU A 28 -0.53 -32.26 21.48
CA LEU A 28 -1.11 -30.92 21.64
C LEU A 28 -0.05 -29.88 22.03
N GLU A 29 0.85 -30.20 22.95
CA GLU A 29 1.96 -29.31 23.31
C GLU A 29 2.92 -29.12 22.12
N LEU A 30 3.19 -30.18 21.36
CA LEU A 30 3.97 -30.09 20.12
C LEU A 30 3.26 -29.22 19.06
N ALA A 31 1.95 -29.37 18.90
CA ALA A 31 1.15 -28.53 18.00
C ALA A 31 1.17 -27.06 18.43
N LYS A 32 1.03 -26.79 19.74
CA LYS A 32 1.12 -25.45 20.31
C LYS A 32 2.51 -24.85 20.10
N GLY A 33 3.57 -25.60 20.35
CA GLY A 33 4.95 -25.18 20.09
C GLY A 33 5.17 -24.79 18.63
N LYS A 34 4.65 -25.59 17.69
CA LYS A 34 4.70 -25.28 16.25
C LYS A 34 3.92 -24.02 15.88
N VAL A 35 2.73 -23.81 16.47
CA VAL A 35 1.93 -22.60 16.22
C VAL A 35 2.64 -21.36 16.76
N LEU A 36 3.23 -21.42 17.95
CA LEU A 36 4.00 -20.32 18.52
C LEU A 36 5.25 -20.00 17.69
N GLN A 37 5.97 -21.03 17.23
CA GLN A 37 7.10 -20.85 16.34
C GLN A 37 6.69 -20.19 15.01
N SER A 38 5.58 -20.67 14.41
CA SER A 38 5.02 -20.08 13.19
C SER A 38 4.61 -18.62 13.38
N LEU A 39 4.02 -18.28 14.53
CA LEU A 39 3.65 -16.91 14.89
C LEU A 39 4.88 -16.00 14.95
N ALA A 40 5.95 -16.44 15.61
CA ALA A 40 7.21 -15.69 15.67
C ALA A 40 7.82 -15.46 14.28
N THR A 41 7.87 -16.49 13.44
CA THR A 41 8.38 -16.39 12.06
C THR A 41 7.54 -15.43 11.21
N VAL A 42 6.21 -15.50 11.32
CA VAL A 42 5.31 -14.59 10.58
C VAL A 42 5.46 -13.15 11.05
N ALA A 43 5.59 -12.92 12.36
CA ALA A 43 5.85 -11.59 12.90
C ALA A 43 7.17 -11.00 12.39
N GLU A 44 8.24 -11.80 12.35
CA GLU A 44 9.53 -11.39 11.78
C GLU A 44 9.40 -11.04 10.28
N LEU A 45 8.69 -11.87 9.52
CA LEU A 45 8.44 -11.64 8.10
C LEU A 45 7.65 -10.35 7.88
N HIS A 46 6.58 -10.11 8.65
CA HIS A 46 5.81 -8.87 8.60
C HIS A 46 6.67 -7.64 8.92
N GLY A 47 7.58 -7.75 9.89
CA GLY A 47 8.56 -6.69 10.20
C GLY A 47 9.43 -6.34 8.99
N LYS A 48 10.00 -7.35 8.31
CA LYS A 48 10.80 -7.16 7.09
C LYS A 48 9.98 -6.54 5.96
N TRP A 49 8.74 -6.99 5.77
CA TRP A 49 7.82 -6.46 4.75
C TRP A 49 7.49 -4.99 4.99
N LYS A 50 7.16 -4.60 6.23
CA LYS A 50 6.92 -3.20 6.61
C LYS A 50 8.13 -2.31 6.32
N LEU A 51 9.33 -2.78 6.66
CA LEU A 51 10.57 -2.07 6.36
C LEU A 51 10.81 -1.92 4.86
N HIS A 52 10.53 -2.95 4.06
CA HIS A 52 10.64 -2.86 2.60
C HIS A 52 9.61 -1.90 2.00
N LEU A 53 8.36 -1.92 2.47
CA LEU A 53 7.34 -0.96 2.05
C LEU A 53 7.75 0.49 2.38
N LEU A 54 8.29 0.73 3.58
CA LEU A 54 8.82 2.04 3.97
C LEU A 54 9.98 2.49 3.06
N ARG A 55 10.92 1.60 2.72
CA ARG A 55 12.01 1.94 1.79
C ARG A 55 11.49 2.27 0.39
N MET A 56 10.51 1.53 -0.09
CA MET A 56 9.86 1.81 -1.38
C MET A 56 9.07 3.13 -1.35
N SER A 57 8.50 3.52 -0.21
CA SER A 57 7.75 4.77 -0.12
C SER A 57 8.63 6.01 -0.35
N TYR A 58 9.89 5.99 0.11
CA TYR A 58 10.85 7.04 -0.21
C TYR A 58 11.14 7.13 -1.71
N MET A 59 11.30 5.99 -2.38
CA MET A 59 11.50 5.95 -3.83
C MET A 59 10.28 6.47 -4.58
N VAL A 60 9.07 6.12 -4.13
CA VAL A 60 7.83 6.64 -4.71
C VAL A 60 7.73 8.16 -4.54
N ILE A 61 8.13 8.72 -3.41
CA ILE A 61 8.19 10.19 -3.25
C ILE A 61 9.11 10.81 -4.30
N LEU A 62 10.32 10.28 -4.50
CA LEU A 62 11.25 10.80 -5.52
C LEU A 62 10.66 10.69 -6.93
N ILE A 63 10.00 9.58 -7.25
CA ILE A 63 9.31 9.40 -8.52
C ILE A 63 8.17 10.41 -8.67
N THR A 64 7.39 10.69 -7.62
CA THR A 64 6.33 11.71 -7.70
C THR A 64 6.87 13.12 -7.92
N ILE A 65 7.99 13.48 -7.31
CA ILE A 65 8.67 14.75 -7.56
C ILE A 65 9.13 14.82 -9.02
N HIS A 66 9.71 13.75 -9.54
CA HIS A 66 10.11 13.67 -10.95
C HIS A 66 8.90 13.79 -11.90
N GLN A 67 7.78 13.11 -11.59
CA GLN A 67 6.53 13.24 -12.35
C GLN A 67 5.96 14.67 -12.30
N TRP A 68 6.18 15.40 -11.21
CA TRP A 68 5.74 16.79 -11.04
C TRP A 68 6.54 17.79 -11.89
N GLN A 69 7.84 17.55 -12.09
CA GLN A 69 8.71 18.46 -12.85
C GLN A 69 8.26 18.67 -14.30
N GLY A 70 7.77 17.60 -14.96
CA GLY A 70 7.34 17.66 -16.36
C GLY A 70 6.23 18.69 -16.61
N PRO A 71 5.00 18.49 -16.08
CA PRO A 71 3.88 19.41 -16.30
C PRO A 71 4.18 20.85 -15.87
N MET A 72 4.94 21.03 -14.78
CA MET A 72 5.37 22.36 -14.32
C MET A 72 6.22 23.07 -15.38
N THR A 73 7.21 22.36 -15.94
CA THR A 73 8.14 22.91 -16.93
C THR A 73 7.43 23.23 -18.25
N TYR A 74 6.53 22.33 -18.69
CA TYR A 74 5.74 22.55 -19.90
C TYR A 74 4.81 23.76 -19.77
N CYS A 75 4.12 23.91 -18.65
CA CYS A 75 3.22 25.05 -18.47
C CYS A 75 3.99 26.38 -18.39
N LEU A 76 5.17 26.40 -17.74
CA LEU A 76 6.03 27.59 -17.73
C LEU A 76 6.53 27.95 -19.14
N TYR A 77 6.91 26.93 -19.93
CA TYR A 77 7.32 27.14 -21.32
C TYR A 77 6.18 27.71 -22.15
N ASP A 78 4.97 27.16 -22.04
CA ASP A 78 3.79 27.64 -22.75
C ASP A 78 3.52 29.12 -22.39
N VAL A 79 3.51 29.47 -21.09
CA VAL A 79 3.25 30.87 -20.66
C VAL A 79 4.31 31.82 -21.21
N LYS A 80 5.59 31.41 -21.18
CA LYS A 80 6.69 32.23 -21.72
C LYS A 80 6.56 32.40 -23.23
N SER A 81 6.21 31.34 -23.95
CA SER A 81 6.02 31.36 -25.40
C SER A 81 4.82 32.20 -25.80
N TYR A 82 3.70 32.12 -25.06
CA TYR A 82 2.53 32.96 -25.24
C TYR A 82 2.84 34.45 -25.06
N ASN A 83 3.52 34.82 -23.97
CA ASN A 83 3.89 36.22 -23.73
C ASN A 83 4.87 36.77 -24.78
N LYS A 84 5.71 35.91 -25.39
CA LYS A 84 6.62 36.28 -26.48
C LYS A 84 5.91 36.46 -27.82
N SER A 85 4.84 35.72 -28.08
CA SER A 85 4.07 35.85 -29.32
C SER A 85 3.22 37.12 -29.39
N LEU A 86 2.98 37.78 -28.25
CA LEU A 86 2.27 39.07 -28.20
C LEU A 86 3.17 40.19 -28.74
N THR A 87 2.68 40.91 -29.74
CA THR A 87 3.33 42.08 -30.32
C THR A 87 3.27 43.28 -29.36
N PRO A 88 4.14 44.30 -29.51
CA PRO A 88 4.08 45.52 -28.69
C PRO A 88 2.80 46.34 -28.87
N LEU A 89 2.04 46.08 -29.94
CA LEU A 89 0.75 46.72 -30.23
C LEU A 89 -0.41 46.01 -29.51
N ASP A 90 -0.19 44.81 -29.01
CA ASP A 90 -1.19 44.08 -28.25
C ASP A 90 -1.34 44.69 -26.86
N ASN A 91 -2.58 44.85 -26.43
CA ASN A 91 -2.95 45.45 -25.16
C ASN A 91 -2.19 44.76 -24.01
N ASP A 92 -1.49 45.50 -23.15
CA ASP A 92 -0.70 44.94 -22.02
C ASP A 92 -1.53 44.02 -21.11
N ASN A 93 -2.86 44.20 -21.12
CA ASN A 93 -3.82 43.34 -20.43
C ASN A 93 -3.86 41.88 -20.94
N LEU A 94 -3.35 41.61 -22.15
CA LEU A 94 -3.26 40.26 -22.72
C LEU A 94 -2.04 39.49 -22.22
N ARG A 95 -1.01 40.18 -21.70
CA ARG A 95 0.17 39.53 -21.14
C ARG A 95 -0.17 38.82 -19.83
N ILE A 96 0.27 37.58 -19.72
CA ILE A 96 0.09 36.79 -18.50
C ILE A 96 1.10 37.30 -17.47
N SER A 97 0.60 37.94 -16.42
CA SER A 97 1.41 38.36 -15.27
C SER A 97 1.98 37.15 -14.52
N GLY A 98 3.06 37.36 -13.75
CA GLY A 98 3.71 36.28 -12.99
C GLY A 98 2.79 35.57 -11.99
N TYR A 99 1.89 36.30 -11.33
CA TYR A 99 0.91 35.71 -10.42
C TYR A 99 -0.08 34.80 -11.16
N ARG A 100 -0.55 35.24 -12.34
CA ARG A 100 -1.48 34.47 -13.17
C ARG A 100 -0.79 33.24 -13.77
N ALA A 101 0.48 33.35 -14.14
CA ALA A 101 1.32 32.23 -14.56
C ALA A 101 1.42 31.17 -13.45
N MET A 102 1.70 31.58 -12.21
CA MET A 102 1.80 30.68 -11.06
C MET A 102 0.48 29.95 -10.81
N TYR A 103 -0.66 30.65 -10.93
CA TYR A 103 -1.98 30.03 -10.83
C TYR A 103 -2.18 28.93 -11.88
N TYR A 104 -1.80 29.15 -13.16
CA TYR A 104 -1.91 28.11 -14.18
C TYR A 104 -1.02 26.92 -13.91
N VAL A 105 0.23 27.18 -13.52
CA VAL A 105 1.18 26.12 -13.18
C VAL A 105 0.67 25.26 -12.03
N LEU A 106 0.15 25.88 -10.96
CA LEU A 106 -0.42 25.16 -9.82
C LEU A 106 -1.69 24.39 -10.21
N ASN A 107 -2.58 24.98 -11.00
CA ASN A 107 -3.79 24.31 -11.47
C ASN A 107 -3.45 23.14 -12.42
N ASP A 108 -2.36 23.23 -13.19
CA ASP A 108 -1.86 22.17 -14.07
C ASP A 108 -1.28 20.98 -13.32
N THR A 109 -0.54 21.30 -12.27
CA THR A 109 0.23 20.36 -11.45
C THR A 109 -0.49 19.90 -10.19
N LEU A 110 -1.74 20.32 -9.96
CA LEU A 110 -2.48 20.03 -8.73
C LEU A 110 -2.60 18.52 -8.45
N CYS A 111 -2.76 17.70 -9.50
CA CYS A 111 -2.82 16.25 -9.36
C CYS A 111 -1.48 15.67 -8.86
N GLU A 112 -0.33 16.08 -9.39
CA GLU A 112 0.98 15.63 -8.92
C GLU A 112 1.27 16.14 -7.52
N PHE A 113 0.89 17.40 -7.23
CA PHE A 113 1.04 17.96 -5.89
C PHE A 113 0.24 17.15 -4.85
N LEU A 114 -1.03 16.84 -5.14
CA LEU A 114 -1.83 15.98 -4.26
C LEU A 114 -1.22 14.57 -4.17
N GLY A 115 -0.71 14.03 -5.26
CA GLY A 115 0.03 12.76 -5.27
C GLY A 115 1.28 12.79 -4.40
N PHE A 116 2.03 13.89 -4.40
CA PHE A 116 3.20 14.10 -3.54
C PHE A 116 2.81 14.17 -2.06
N VAL A 117 1.77 14.94 -1.72
CA VAL A 117 1.21 15.01 -0.35
C VAL A 117 0.77 13.62 0.11
N MET A 118 0.06 12.88 -0.75
CA MET A 118 -0.34 11.50 -0.49
C MET A 118 0.86 10.58 -0.25
N GLY A 119 1.96 10.75 -0.99
CA GLY A 119 3.21 10.00 -0.81
C GLY A 119 3.88 10.27 0.53
N ILE A 120 3.89 11.53 0.98
CA ILE A 120 4.37 11.92 2.31
C ILE A 120 3.50 11.26 3.39
N LEU A 121 2.17 11.36 3.29
CA LEU A 121 1.25 10.77 4.26
C LEU A 121 1.42 9.24 4.33
N CYS A 122 1.54 8.54 3.21
CA CYS A 122 1.85 7.11 3.16
C CYS A 122 3.17 6.78 3.87
N THR A 123 4.20 7.59 3.67
CA THR A 123 5.51 7.39 4.30
C THR A 123 5.46 7.62 5.80
N LEU A 124 4.77 8.68 6.26
CA LEU A 124 4.56 8.94 7.70
C LEU A 124 3.79 7.81 8.36
N PHE A 125 2.73 7.31 7.70
CA PHE A 125 1.98 6.14 8.15
C PHE A 125 2.88 4.90 8.31
N LEU A 126 3.64 4.55 7.28
CA LEU A 126 4.53 3.38 7.31
C LEU A 126 5.64 3.51 8.36
N ASN A 127 6.15 4.73 8.56
CA ASN A 127 7.15 5.03 9.59
C ASN A 127 6.56 4.86 11.00
N GLN A 128 5.35 5.38 11.24
CA GLN A 128 4.65 5.17 12.51
C GLN A 128 4.41 3.68 12.78
N LEU A 129 3.91 2.94 11.78
CA LEU A 129 3.66 1.51 11.88
C LEU A 129 4.93 0.70 12.17
N TYR A 130 6.07 1.11 11.60
CA TYR A 130 7.36 0.48 11.86
C TYR A 130 7.86 0.75 13.28
N ASN A 131 7.72 1.99 13.76
CA ASN A 131 8.13 2.37 15.11
C ASN A 131 7.31 1.65 16.18
N GLU A 132 5.98 1.57 16.01
CA GLU A 132 5.09 0.84 16.91
C GLU A 132 5.44 -0.66 16.96
N ALA A 133 5.72 -1.26 15.80
CA ALA A 133 6.14 -2.67 15.75
C ALA A 133 7.47 -2.91 16.50
N THR A 134 8.40 -1.97 16.43
CA THR A 134 9.71 -2.08 17.12
C THR A 134 9.54 -1.96 18.63
N VAL A 135 8.69 -1.05 19.11
CA VAL A 135 8.45 -0.85 20.55
C VAL A 135 7.80 -2.07 21.21
N VAL A 136 6.88 -2.76 20.52
CA VAL A 136 6.23 -3.98 21.05
C VAL A 136 7.24 -5.11 21.29
N VAL A 137 8.20 -5.27 20.39
CA VAL A 137 9.25 -6.31 20.52
C VAL A 137 10.12 -6.09 21.75
N VAL A 138 10.41 -4.83 22.09
CA VAL A 138 11.29 -4.49 23.23
C VAL A 138 10.58 -4.63 24.57
N ASN A 139 9.29 -4.29 24.66
CA ASN A 139 8.58 -4.21 25.94
C ASN A 139 7.70 -5.42 26.27
N GLY A 140 7.56 -6.39 25.36
CA GLY A 140 6.79 -7.63 25.58
C GLY A 140 5.28 -7.43 25.84
N ARG A 141 4.76 -6.19 25.80
CA ARG A 141 3.33 -5.89 25.91
C ARG A 141 2.71 -5.87 24.52
N GLN A 142 2.00 -6.95 24.21
CA GLN A 142 1.18 -7.08 23.03
C GLN A 142 -0.15 -6.35 23.30
N GLN A 143 -0.16 -5.02 23.15
CA GLN A 143 -1.43 -4.30 23.13
C GLN A 143 -2.16 -4.62 21.81
N PRO A 144 -3.50 -4.80 21.85
CA PRO A 144 -4.28 -4.87 20.63
C PRO A 144 -4.11 -3.52 19.95
N THR A 145 -3.33 -3.52 18.87
CA THR A 145 -3.17 -2.31 18.06
C THR A 145 -4.52 -2.05 17.43
N ASP A 146 -5.08 -0.87 17.72
CA ASP A 146 -6.23 -0.36 16.99
C ASP A 146 -6.00 -0.60 15.49
N SER A 147 -7.04 -1.06 14.79
CA SER A 147 -6.91 -1.49 13.40
C SER A 147 -6.17 -0.42 12.59
N PHE A 148 -5.12 -0.77 11.83
CA PHE A 148 -4.33 0.20 11.06
C PHE A 148 -5.17 1.13 10.15
N PHE A 149 -6.41 0.75 9.84
CA PHE A 149 -7.42 1.57 9.16
C PHE A 149 -7.81 2.86 9.90
N THR A 150 -7.65 2.94 11.22
CA THR A 150 -7.97 4.13 12.02
C THR A 150 -6.79 5.11 12.10
N ASN A 151 -5.63 4.77 11.54
CA ASN A 151 -4.50 5.68 11.51
C ASN A 151 -4.83 6.91 10.64
N TYR A 152 -4.71 8.09 11.23
CA TYR A 152 -5.09 9.35 10.58
C TYR A 152 -4.31 9.59 9.28
N TYR A 153 -3.00 9.31 9.22
CA TYR A 153 -2.22 9.45 7.99
C TYR A 153 -2.73 8.54 6.87
N TYR A 154 -3.09 7.29 7.22
CA TYR A 154 -3.67 6.36 6.27
C TYR A 154 -5.06 6.82 5.79
N MET A 155 -5.91 7.28 6.70
CA MET A 155 -7.24 7.81 6.36
C MET A 155 -7.16 9.02 5.44
N PHE A 156 -6.30 10.00 5.75
CA PHE A 156 -6.08 11.17 4.89
C PHE A 156 -5.53 10.76 3.53
N SER A 157 -4.53 9.88 3.49
CA SER A 157 -3.96 9.39 2.22
C SER A 157 -5.02 8.68 1.36
N THR A 158 -5.85 7.83 1.97
CA THR A 158 -6.96 7.15 1.29
C THR A 158 -8.03 8.13 0.80
N GLY A 159 -8.33 9.17 1.59
CA GLY A 159 -9.26 10.24 1.21
C GLY A 159 -8.76 11.10 0.04
N LEU A 160 -7.45 11.14 -0.22
CA LEU A 160 -6.86 11.82 -1.38
C LEU A 160 -6.94 11.01 -2.67
N VAL A 161 -7.20 9.70 -2.61
CA VAL A 161 -7.26 8.84 -3.82
C VAL A 161 -8.36 9.31 -4.79
N PRO A 162 -9.63 9.53 -4.38
CA PRO A 162 -10.66 9.97 -5.32
C PRO A 162 -10.38 11.35 -5.95
N PRO A 163 -9.94 12.39 -5.21
CA PRO A 163 -9.52 13.65 -5.82
C PRO A 163 -8.40 13.48 -6.86
N VAL A 164 -7.33 12.75 -6.54
CA VAL A 164 -6.20 12.54 -7.46
C VAL A 164 -6.66 11.82 -8.73
N LEU A 165 -7.46 10.75 -8.61
CA LEU A 165 -8.03 10.05 -9.75
C LEU A 165 -8.96 10.94 -10.58
N ASN A 166 -9.81 11.73 -9.92
CA ASN A 166 -10.72 12.66 -10.60
C ASN A 166 -9.94 13.70 -11.40
N PHE A 167 -8.93 14.34 -10.80
CA PHE A 167 -8.07 15.29 -11.52
C PHE A 167 -7.32 14.62 -12.66
N TYR A 168 -6.75 13.43 -12.43
CA TYR A 168 -6.05 12.67 -13.46
C TYR A 168 -6.94 12.36 -14.66
N PHE A 169 -8.13 11.80 -14.46
CA PHE A 169 -9.03 11.43 -15.55
C PHE A 169 -9.73 12.62 -16.20
N HIS A 170 -10.11 13.63 -15.42
CA HIS A 170 -10.69 14.86 -15.97
C HIS A 170 -9.70 15.55 -16.91
N ARG A 171 -8.43 15.63 -16.49
CA ARG A 171 -7.35 16.18 -17.32
C ARG A 171 -6.96 15.27 -18.46
N SER A 172 -6.89 13.95 -18.27
CA SER A 172 -6.56 13.00 -19.33
C SER A 172 -7.57 13.07 -20.49
N LYS A 173 -8.86 13.27 -20.18
CA LYS A 173 -9.90 13.48 -21.21
C LYS A 173 -9.85 14.86 -21.85
N ALA A 174 -9.54 15.91 -21.08
CA ALA A 174 -9.51 17.28 -21.57
C ALA A 174 -8.23 17.66 -22.33
N ASN A 175 -7.10 17.02 -22.01
CA ASN A 175 -5.75 17.45 -22.37
C ASN A 175 -5.00 16.51 -23.32
N ALA A 176 -5.70 15.69 -24.11
CA ALA A 176 -5.02 14.93 -25.18
C ALA A 176 -4.26 15.87 -26.15
N THR A 177 -4.63 17.16 -26.20
CA THR A 177 -3.96 18.16 -27.05
C THR A 177 -3.83 19.58 -26.44
N LYS A 178 -4.46 19.87 -25.29
CA LYS A 178 -4.61 21.25 -24.78
C LYS A 178 -3.45 21.72 -23.89
N SER A 179 -2.92 22.91 -24.18
CA SER A 179 -1.95 23.66 -23.36
C SER A 179 -2.56 24.06 -22.01
N CYS A 180 -1.73 24.30 -20.99
CA CYS A 180 -2.20 24.76 -19.68
C CYS A 180 -2.91 26.13 -19.72
N ILE A 181 -2.79 26.86 -20.83
CA ILE A 181 -3.36 28.21 -21.05
C ILE A 181 -4.65 28.19 -21.89
N ASP A 182 -4.97 27.07 -22.54
CA ASP A 182 -6.10 26.99 -23.49
C ASP A 182 -7.46 27.25 -22.83
N ALA A 183 -7.56 27.04 -21.51
CA ALA A 183 -8.77 27.35 -20.75
C ALA A 183 -9.07 28.85 -20.62
N VAL A 184 -8.09 29.72 -20.88
CA VAL A 184 -8.21 31.17 -20.63
C VAL A 184 -8.25 31.97 -21.90
N ALA A 185 -7.52 31.54 -22.93
CA ALA A 185 -7.22 32.44 -24.02
C ALA A 185 -8.43 32.74 -24.91
N GLY A 186 -9.51 31.93 -24.89
CA GLY A 186 -10.57 32.02 -25.93
C GLY A 186 -9.98 32.00 -27.35
N ALA A 187 -8.72 31.59 -27.45
CA ALA A 187 -7.87 31.77 -28.61
C ALA A 187 -7.97 30.50 -29.42
N ASP A 188 -9.18 30.20 -29.87
CA ASP A 188 -9.47 29.09 -30.78
C ASP A 188 -8.83 29.31 -32.18
N GLY A 189 -7.90 30.26 -32.34
CA GLY A 189 -7.23 30.52 -33.62
C GLY A 189 -5.98 31.40 -33.63
N LEU A 190 -5.61 32.08 -32.54
CA LEU A 190 -4.44 32.98 -32.55
C LEU A 190 -3.12 32.29 -32.16
N TRP A 191 -3.20 31.20 -31.38
CA TRP A 191 -2.03 30.50 -30.90
C TRP A 191 -1.94 29.10 -31.53
N THR A 192 -1.51 29.06 -32.79
CA THR A 192 -0.94 27.83 -33.34
C THR A 192 0.35 27.57 -32.59
N ARG A 193 0.29 26.62 -31.65
CA ARG A 193 1.45 26.02 -30.99
C ARG A 193 2.56 25.91 -32.02
N HIS A 194 3.77 26.37 -31.71
CA HIS A 194 4.97 26.04 -32.48
C HIS A 194 5.18 24.51 -32.40
N ALA A 195 4.32 23.76 -33.09
CA ALA A 195 4.14 22.32 -32.98
C ALA A 195 5.15 21.57 -33.85
N GLN A 196 6.03 22.30 -34.55
CA GLN A 196 6.86 21.72 -35.59
C GLN A 196 8.27 21.34 -35.11
N GLU A 197 8.74 21.85 -33.96
CA GLU A 197 10.09 21.50 -33.46
C GLU A 197 10.10 20.57 -32.25
N ASP A 198 8.96 20.35 -31.58
CA ASP A 198 8.89 19.55 -30.36
C ASP A 198 7.80 18.47 -30.41
N GLU A 199 7.74 17.73 -31.53
CA GLU A 199 6.89 16.53 -31.67
C GLU A 199 7.18 15.49 -30.57
N VAL A 200 8.39 15.54 -30.00
CA VAL A 200 8.85 14.74 -28.85
C VAL A 200 8.20 15.21 -27.53
N MET A 201 8.06 16.52 -27.32
CA MET A 201 7.43 17.07 -26.10
C MET A 201 5.91 17.02 -26.17
N ALA A 202 5.32 17.20 -27.36
CA ALA A 202 3.87 17.16 -27.57
C ALA A 202 3.25 15.78 -27.30
N LYS A 203 4.05 14.71 -27.30
CA LYS A 203 3.65 13.32 -27.00
C LYS A 203 3.92 12.89 -25.56
N ALA A 204 4.32 13.80 -24.65
CA ALA A 204 4.49 13.46 -23.24
C ALA A 204 3.13 13.14 -22.59
N VAL A 205 2.64 11.91 -22.80
CA VAL A 205 1.44 11.39 -22.13
C VAL A 205 1.70 11.41 -20.64
N ARG A 206 0.85 12.14 -19.91
CA ARG A 206 0.90 12.20 -18.45
C ARG A 206 0.82 10.78 -17.90
N GLY A 207 1.88 10.34 -17.24
CA GLY A 207 1.94 9.01 -16.64
C GLY A 207 0.90 8.85 -15.53
N PHE A 208 0.44 7.63 -15.32
CA PHE A 208 -0.45 7.34 -14.19
C PHE A 208 0.25 7.67 -12.86
N PRO A 209 -0.46 8.24 -11.86
CA PRO A 209 0.16 8.61 -10.59
C PRO A 209 0.69 7.37 -9.85
N VAL A 210 2.02 7.25 -9.76
CA VAL A 210 2.68 6.07 -9.17
C VAL A 210 2.31 5.88 -7.71
N VAL A 211 2.03 6.97 -7.00
CA VAL A 211 1.60 6.95 -5.60
C VAL A 211 0.28 6.22 -5.37
N ILE A 212 -0.63 6.19 -6.35
CA ILE A 212 -1.90 5.44 -6.25
C ILE A 212 -1.64 3.94 -6.36
N ILE A 213 -0.78 3.54 -7.30
CA ILE A 213 -0.35 2.15 -7.43
C ILE A 213 0.29 1.69 -6.11
N PHE A 214 1.20 2.51 -5.59
CA PHE A 214 1.87 2.22 -4.33
C PHE A 214 0.90 2.14 -3.14
N HIS A 215 -0.03 3.08 -2.99
CA HIS A 215 -1.06 3.05 -1.94
C HIS A 215 -1.91 1.77 -2.00
N THR A 216 -2.27 1.34 -3.21
CA THR A 216 -3.01 0.09 -3.42
C THR A 216 -2.19 -1.12 -2.96
N ILE A 217 -0.91 -1.19 -3.36
CA ILE A 217 0.01 -2.25 -2.93
C ILE A 217 0.14 -2.26 -1.40
N CYS A 218 0.37 -1.10 -0.78
CA CYS A 218 0.44 -0.98 0.68
C CYS A 218 -0.83 -1.49 1.36
N THR A 219 -2.00 -1.07 0.86
CA THR A 219 -3.30 -1.46 1.40
C THR A 219 -3.49 -2.98 1.34
N VAL A 220 -3.22 -3.60 0.20
CA VAL A 220 -3.34 -5.06 0.03
C VAL A 220 -2.36 -5.81 0.93
N CYS A 221 -1.10 -5.38 1.00
CA CYS A 221 -0.09 -6.00 1.86
C CYS A 221 -0.48 -5.93 3.34
N LEU A 222 -0.95 -4.77 3.80
CA LEU A 222 -1.35 -4.58 5.21
C LEU A 222 -2.62 -5.35 5.56
N TRP A 223 -3.59 -5.37 4.65
CA TRP A 223 -4.78 -6.21 4.79
C TRP A 223 -4.41 -7.69 4.90
N PHE A 224 -3.50 -8.17 4.05
CA PHE A 224 -3.03 -9.55 4.09
C PHE A 224 -2.29 -9.87 5.40
N MET A 225 -1.41 -8.99 5.88
CA MET A 225 -0.73 -9.16 7.16
C MET A 225 -1.72 -9.24 8.33
N ALA A 226 -2.73 -8.37 8.34
CA ALA A 226 -3.77 -8.36 9.36
C ALA A 226 -4.67 -9.61 9.30
N PHE A 227 -5.02 -10.06 8.10
CA PHE A 227 -5.73 -11.31 7.90
C PHE A 227 -4.94 -12.51 8.46
N GLN A 228 -3.64 -12.60 8.17
CA GLN A 228 -2.78 -13.65 8.71
C GLN A 228 -2.69 -13.60 10.24
N ALA A 229 -2.52 -12.42 10.82
CA ALA A 229 -2.47 -12.25 12.27
C ALA A 229 -3.78 -12.71 12.94
N SER A 230 -4.93 -12.39 12.34
CA SER A 230 -6.24 -12.86 12.80
C SER A 230 -6.37 -14.38 12.72
N GLN A 231 -5.96 -15.00 11.62
CA GLN A 231 -5.96 -16.46 11.45
C GLN A 231 -5.09 -17.16 12.51
N GLN A 232 -3.90 -16.63 12.80
CA GLN A 232 -3.02 -17.20 13.83
C GLN A 232 -3.62 -17.06 15.23
N SER A 233 -4.25 -15.94 15.54
CA SER A 233 -4.96 -15.74 16.82
C SER A 233 -6.11 -16.75 16.98
N ASN A 234 -6.91 -16.95 15.94
CA ASN A 234 -8.00 -17.93 15.95
C ASN A 234 -7.50 -19.36 16.14
N ASN A 235 -6.39 -19.73 15.47
CA ASN A 235 -5.78 -21.05 15.64
C ASN A 235 -5.27 -21.28 17.06
N LEU A 236 -4.70 -20.25 17.69
CA LEU A 236 -4.24 -20.32 19.07
C LEU A 236 -5.42 -20.49 20.04
N LEU A 237 -6.51 -19.73 19.84
CA LEU A 237 -7.74 -19.88 20.62
C LEU A 237 -8.36 -21.28 20.47
N LEU A 238 -8.34 -21.85 19.25
CA LEU A 238 -8.84 -23.19 19.00
C LEU A 238 -8.01 -24.26 19.71
N LEU A 239 -6.67 -24.13 19.71
CA LEU A 239 -5.78 -25.00 20.48
C LEU A 239 -6.01 -24.89 21.98
N GLU A 240 -6.23 -23.69 22.51
CA GLU A 240 -6.57 -23.51 23.92
C GLU A 240 -7.91 -24.14 24.28
N LYS A 241 -8.90 -24.04 23.39
CA LYS A 241 -10.21 -24.68 23.57
C LYS A 241 -10.06 -26.20 23.59
N LEU A 242 -9.35 -26.78 22.62
CA LEU A 242 -9.07 -28.23 22.58
C LEU A 242 -8.34 -28.71 23.84
N LYS A 243 -7.40 -27.93 24.36
CA LYS A 243 -6.70 -28.24 25.62
C LYS A 243 -7.66 -28.30 26.81
N ARG A 244 -8.63 -27.36 26.89
CA ARG A 244 -9.65 -27.36 27.95
C ARG A 244 -10.58 -28.56 27.82
N GLU A 245 -11.07 -28.84 26.61
CA GLU A 245 -11.97 -29.98 26.34
C GLU A 245 -11.31 -31.33 26.68
N LEU A 246 -10.03 -31.52 26.33
CA LEU A 246 -9.28 -32.72 26.70
C LEU A 246 -9.11 -32.86 28.22
N ALA A 247 -8.85 -31.76 28.93
CA ALA A 247 -8.74 -31.76 30.39
C ALA A 247 -10.07 -32.10 31.08
N GLU A 248 -11.19 -31.60 30.54
CA GLU A 248 -12.54 -31.91 31.03
C GLU A 248 -12.92 -33.37 30.78
N ALA A 249 -12.71 -33.88 29.57
CA ALA A 249 -12.97 -35.28 29.22
C ALA A 249 -12.15 -36.25 30.09
N ARG A 250 -10.92 -35.89 30.44
CA ARG A 250 -10.09 -36.68 31.36
C ARG A 250 -10.69 -36.74 32.77
N LYS A 251 -11.13 -35.60 33.32
CA LYS A 251 -11.79 -35.54 34.62
C LYS A 251 -13.07 -36.39 34.65
N GLU A 252 -13.85 -36.37 33.58
CA GLU A 252 -15.07 -37.19 33.44
C GLU A 252 -14.76 -38.70 33.37
N ASN A 253 -13.70 -39.08 32.67
CA ASN A 253 -13.27 -40.49 32.61
C ASN A 253 -12.73 -40.98 33.97
N GLU A 254 -12.05 -40.11 34.73
CA GLU A 254 -11.56 -40.42 36.07
C GLU A 254 -12.70 -40.54 37.09
N SER A 255 -13.78 -39.73 36.97
CA SER A 255 -14.96 -39.85 37.84
C SER A 255 -15.75 -41.13 37.54
N LYS A 256 -15.92 -41.50 36.26
CA LYS A 256 -16.58 -42.75 35.85
C LYS A 256 -15.86 -44.00 36.34
N LYS A 257 -14.52 -43.98 36.44
CA LYS A 257 -13.74 -45.13 36.96
C LYS A 257 -13.85 -45.32 38.48
N LYS A 258 -14.30 -44.32 39.22
CA LYS A 258 -14.45 -44.37 40.69
C LYS A 258 -15.85 -44.79 41.13
N SER A 259 -16.83 -44.74 40.22
CA SER A 259 -18.20 -45.22 40.43
C SER A 259 -18.32 -46.70 40.11
#